data_AF-X1QHL4-F1
#
_entry.id   AF-X1QHL4-F1
#
_cell.length_a   1.000
_cell.length_b   1.000
_cell.length_c   1.000
_cell.angle_alpha   90.00
_cell.angle_beta   90.00
_cell.angle_gamma   90.00
#
_symmetry.space_group_name_H-M   'P 1'
#
loop_
_entity.id
_entity.type
_entity.pdbx_description
1 polymer ?
#
loop_
_entity_poly.entity_id
_entity_poly.type
_entity_poly.pdbx_seq_one_letter_code
_entity_poly.pdbx_strand_id
1 'polypeptide(L)'
;MPFQLPTAHPQHQTIGKPEPLIIHISATHSGCQVQIGQLHTVQIENENIEADLAVLMEKTRDCLLTQKRFATDPIEIICDADVKWQHLAKIYNLLYGAGLTDITFEMTE
;
A
#
# COMPACT_ATOMS: atom_id res chain seq x y z
N MET A 1 -32.00 -14.33 1.26
CA MET A 1 -31.52 -13.31 2.21
C MET A 1 -30.42 -12.52 1.51
N PRO A 2 -30.61 -11.24 1.18
CA PRO A 2 -29.53 -10.44 0.60
C PRO A 2 -28.55 -10.04 1.71
N PHE A 3 -27.25 -10.20 1.47
CA PHE A 3 -26.21 -9.65 2.34
C PHE A 3 -26.08 -8.15 2.06
N GLN A 4 -26.32 -7.33 3.08
CA GLN A 4 -26.04 -5.90 3.02
C GLN A 4 -24.57 -5.70 3.37
N LEU A 5 -23.78 -5.27 2.39
CA LEU A 5 -22.44 -4.76 2.65
C LEU A 5 -22.56 -3.47 3.46
N PRO A 6 -21.81 -3.30 4.56
CA PRO A 6 -21.78 -2.03 5.26
C PRO A 6 -21.25 -0.97 4.30
N THR A 7 -22.02 0.09 4.10
CA THR A 7 -21.60 1.28 3.35
C THR A 7 -20.35 1.85 4.00
N ALA A 8 -19.20 1.68 3.33
CA ALA A 8 -17.99 2.41 3.65
C ALA A 8 -18.29 3.90 3.43
N HIS A 9 -18.39 4.64 4.53
CA HIS A 9 -18.49 6.09 4.49
C HIS A 9 -17.07 6.64 4.60
N PRO A 10 -16.47 7.20 3.54
CA PRO A 10 -15.22 7.94 3.66
C PRO A 10 -15.56 9.34 4.21
N GLN A 11 -16.06 9.40 5.44
CA GLN A 11 -16.32 10.65 6.14
C GLN A 11 -16.00 10.49 7.61
N HIS A 12 -14.70 10.57 7.90
CA HIS A 12 -14.23 11.16 9.14
C HIS A 12 -13.00 12.00 8.79
N GLN A 13 -13.23 13.27 8.46
CA GLN A 13 -12.24 14.30 8.75
C GLN A 13 -12.17 14.42 10.28
N THR A 14 -11.43 13.51 10.91
CA THR A 14 -10.97 13.71 12.28
C THR A 14 -9.89 14.79 12.22
N ILE A 15 -10.21 15.96 12.78
CA ILE A 15 -9.19 16.94 13.14
C ILE A 15 -8.16 16.20 13.99
N GLY A 16 -6.99 15.86 13.42
CA GLY A 16 -5.90 15.17 14.12
C GLY A 16 -5.30 13.92 13.44
N LYS A 17 -5.82 13.42 12.31
CA LYS A 17 -5.18 12.30 11.59
C LYS A 17 -4.23 12.82 10.50
N PRO A 18 -2.98 12.33 10.40
CA PRO A 18 -2.05 12.81 9.37
C PRO A 18 -2.54 12.41 7.96
N GLU A 19 -2.17 13.18 6.95
CA GLU A 19 -2.44 12.83 5.54
C GLU A 19 -1.87 11.44 5.22
N PRO A 20 -2.56 10.60 4.44
CA PRO A 20 -2.11 9.23 4.15
C PRO A 20 -0.71 9.13 3.53
N LEU A 21 -0.01 8.03 3.81
CA LEU A 21 1.17 7.68 3.04
C LEU A 21 0.67 7.08 1.74
N ILE A 22 0.89 7.79 0.63
CA ILE A 22 0.51 7.30 -0.68
C ILE A 22 1.51 6.23 -1.12
N ILE A 23 1.01 5.04 -1.47
CA ILE A 23 1.76 3.97 -2.09
C ILE A 23 1.17 3.74 -3.49
N HIS A 24 1.92 4.10 -4.52
CA HIS A 24 1.54 3.82 -5.90
C HIS A 24 2.09 2.47 -6.34
N ILE A 25 1.25 1.65 -6.97
CA ILE A 25 1.64 0.36 -7.53
C ILE A 25 1.28 0.38 -9.02
N SER A 26 2.31 0.27 -9.87
CA SER A 26 2.17 0.25 -11.32
C SER A 26 2.68 -1.05 -11.90
N ALA A 27 2.06 -1.52 -12.98
CA ALA A 27 2.47 -2.75 -13.64
C ALA A 27 3.77 -2.57 -14.42
N THR A 28 4.63 -3.59 -14.41
CA THR A 28 5.80 -3.67 -15.30
C THR A 28 5.71 -4.94 -16.16
N HIS A 29 6.63 -5.09 -17.12
CA HIS A 29 6.64 -6.25 -18.02
C HIS A 29 6.73 -7.59 -17.27
N SER A 30 7.46 -7.63 -16.16
CA SER A 30 7.80 -8.84 -15.41
C SER A 30 7.35 -8.81 -13.95
N GLY A 31 6.59 -7.79 -13.54
CA GLY A 31 6.08 -7.67 -12.18
C GLY A 31 5.34 -6.36 -11.94
N CYS A 32 5.72 -5.64 -10.88
CA CYS A 32 5.19 -4.32 -10.57
C CYS A 32 6.23 -3.41 -9.90
N GLN A 33 6.06 -2.11 -10.05
CA GLN A 33 6.82 -1.08 -9.37
C GLN A 33 5.99 -0.49 -8.25
N VAL A 34 6.56 -0.42 -7.06
CA VAL A 34 5.94 0.17 -5.87
C VAL A 34 6.69 1.45 -5.50
N GLN A 35 6.00 2.59 -5.56
CA GLN A 35 6.50 3.86 -5.11
C GLN A 35 5.91 4.20 -3.74
N ILE A 36 6.77 4.50 -2.77
CA ILE A 36 6.39 4.83 -1.39
C ILE A 36 6.59 6.34 -1.19
N GLY A 37 5.47 7.08 -1.15
CA GLY A 37 5.46 8.54 -1.14
C GLY A 37 6.26 9.10 -2.31
N GLN A 38 7.22 9.99 -2.01
CA GLN A 38 8.16 10.57 -2.98
C GLN A 38 9.61 10.13 -2.73
N LEU A 39 9.84 9.18 -1.81
CA LEU A 39 11.17 8.86 -1.30
C LEU A 39 11.78 7.61 -1.91
N HIS A 40 10.97 6.57 -2.08
CA HIS A 40 11.47 5.26 -2.45
C HIS A 40 10.65 4.64 -3.57
N THR A 41 11.34 3.87 -4.39
CA THR A 41 10.75 3.09 -5.47
C THR A 41 11.39 1.71 -5.44
N VAL A 42 10.57 0.67 -5.42
CA VAL A 42 10.99 -0.72 -5.36
C VAL A 42 10.38 -1.47 -6.53
N GLN A 43 11.20 -2.20 -7.28
CA GLN A 43 10.72 -3.12 -8.31
C GLN A 43 10.47 -4.48 -7.66
N ILE A 44 9.34 -5.08 -7.97
CA ILE A 44 8.97 -6.43 -7.54
C ILE A 44 8.81 -7.27 -8.79
N GLU A 45 9.78 -8.16 -8.99
CA GLU A 45 9.84 -9.04 -10.14
C GLU A 45 9.30 -10.43 -9.79
N ASN A 46 8.70 -11.12 -10.77
CA ASN A 46 8.16 -12.47 -10.55
C ASN A 46 9.23 -13.47 -10.06
N GLU A 47 10.46 -13.32 -10.55
CA GLU A 47 11.56 -14.25 -10.27
C GLU A 47 12.13 -14.09 -8.85
N ASN A 48 12.07 -12.88 -8.27
CA ASN A 48 12.72 -12.54 -7.00
C ASN A 48 11.74 -12.00 -5.95
N ILE A 49 10.45 -12.33 -6.09
CA ILE A 49 9.37 -11.71 -5.34
C ILE A 49 9.57 -11.66 -3.82
N GLU A 50 10.13 -12.72 -3.20
CA GLU A 50 10.34 -12.74 -1.76
C GLU A 50 11.44 -11.77 -1.31
N ALA A 51 12.53 -11.69 -2.07
CA ALA A 51 13.61 -10.75 -1.81
C ALA A 51 13.14 -9.31 -2.05
N ASP A 52 12.41 -9.08 -3.12
CA ASP A 52 11.89 -7.75 -3.46
C ASP A 52 10.87 -7.25 -2.44
N LEU A 53 10.02 -8.15 -1.90
CA LEU A 53 9.10 -7.82 -0.80
C LEU A 53 9.85 -7.50 0.50
N ALA A 54 10.97 -8.17 0.79
CA ALA A 54 11.80 -7.80 1.93
C ALA A 54 12.40 -6.39 1.78
N VAL A 55 12.87 -6.06 0.58
CA VAL A 55 13.35 -4.70 0.24
C VAL A 55 12.20 -3.69 0.35
N LEU A 56 10.99 -4.03 -0.12
CA LEU A 56 9.82 -3.16 0.04
C LEU A 56 9.54 -2.84 1.50
N MET A 57 9.63 -3.84 2.39
CA MET A 57 9.41 -3.64 3.82
C MET A 57 10.48 -2.74 4.44
N GLU A 58 11.76 -2.94 4.06
CA GLU A 58 12.85 -2.09 4.50
C GLU A 58 12.61 -0.62 4.11
N LYS A 59 12.28 -0.38 2.84
CA LYS A 59 12.01 0.99 2.33
C LYS A 59 10.74 1.60 2.90
N THR A 60 9.72 0.79 3.19
CA THR A 60 8.52 1.27 3.89
C THR A 60 8.88 1.72 5.30
N ARG A 61 9.67 0.93 6.03
CA ARG A 61 10.14 1.28 7.38
C ARG A 61 10.96 2.57 7.38
N ASP A 62 11.88 2.71 6.44
CA ASP A 62 12.73 3.89 6.30
C ASP A 62 11.90 5.15 5.99
N CYS A 63 10.89 5.02 5.11
CA CYS A 63 9.95 6.10 4.82
C CYS A 63 9.19 6.54 6.08
N LEU A 64 8.64 5.59 6.83
CA LEU A 64 7.90 5.89 8.07
C LEU A 64 8.79 6.60 9.09
N LEU A 65 10.02 6.11 9.31
CA LEU A 65 10.97 6.74 10.23
C LEU A 65 11.35 8.16 9.78
N THR A 66 11.63 8.34 8.50
CA THR A 66 12.02 9.64 7.92
C THR A 66 10.91 10.67 8.06
N GLN A 67 9.66 10.24 7.86
CA GLN A 67 8.48 11.10 7.98
C GLN A 67 7.92 11.18 9.42
N LYS A 68 8.57 10.51 10.40
CA LYS A 68 8.13 10.42 11.80
C LYS A 68 6.70 9.88 11.96
N ARG A 69 6.37 8.89 11.14
CA ARG A 69 5.04 8.26 11.08
C ARG A 69 4.98 7.03 11.97
N PHE A 70 3.79 6.73 12.44
CA PHE A 70 3.47 5.55 13.24
C PHE A 70 2.80 4.47 12.38
N ALA A 71 2.83 3.22 12.85
CA ALA A 71 2.18 2.12 12.14
C ALA A 71 0.64 2.25 12.06
N THR A 72 0.07 3.10 12.92
CA THR A 72 -1.35 3.44 12.93
C THR A 72 -1.72 4.59 12.00
N ASP A 73 -0.73 5.24 11.37
CA ASP A 73 -1.00 6.31 10.43
C ASP A 73 -1.60 5.73 9.14
N PRO A 74 -2.52 6.46 8.49
CA PRO A 74 -3.20 5.96 7.31
C PRO A 74 -2.23 5.75 6.15
N ILE A 75 -2.49 4.69 5.39
CA ILE A 75 -1.86 4.38 4.10
C ILE A 75 -2.97 4.33 3.06
N GLU A 76 -2.70 4.94 1.91
CA GLU A 76 -3.57 4.86 0.74
C GLU A 76 -2.81 4.19 -0.39
N ILE A 77 -3.36 3.09 -0.90
CA ILE A 77 -2.81 2.36 -2.02
C ILE A 77 -3.54 2.79 -3.28
N ILE A 78 -2.76 3.31 -4.23
CA ILE A 78 -3.22 3.64 -5.58
C ILE A 78 -2.64 2.59 -6.49
N CYS A 79 -3.51 1.77 -7.08
CA CYS A 79 -3.10 0.62 -7.89
C CYS A 79 -3.57 0.79 -9.32
N ASP A 80 -2.66 0.67 -10.28
CA ASP A 80 -3.01 0.66 -11.70
C ASP A 80 -3.80 -0.61 -12.05
N ALA A 81 -4.70 -0.48 -13.03
CA ALA A 81 -5.60 -1.56 -13.45
C ALA A 81 -4.86 -2.80 -13.98
N ASP A 82 -3.66 -2.63 -14.53
CA ASP A 82 -2.87 -3.71 -15.13
C ASP A 82 -2.04 -4.50 -14.11
N VAL A 83 -2.04 -4.10 -12.83
CA VAL A 83 -1.29 -4.80 -11.78
C VAL A 83 -1.95 -6.16 -11.50
N LYS A 84 -1.16 -7.23 -11.60
CA LYS A 84 -1.68 -8.58 -11.29
C LYS A 84 -2.12 -8.63 -9.83
N TRP A 85 -3.34 -9.13 -9.60
CA TRP A 85 -3.92 -9.32 -8.27
C TRP A 85 -2.98 -10.00 -7.27
N GLN A 86 -2.19 -10.99 -7.72
CA GLN A 86 -1.25 -11.71 -6.85
C GLN A 86 -0.16 -10.80 -6.26
N HIS A 87 0.32 -9.80 -7.02
CA HIS A 87 1.28 -8.83 -6.49
C HIS A 87 0.63 -7.91 -5.48
N LEU A 88 -0.53 -7.34 -5.82
CA LEU A 88 -1.29 -6.47 -4.92
C LEU A 88 -1.60 -7.15 -3.58
N ALA A 89 -2.11 -8.39 -3.62
CA ALA A 89 -2.43 -9.15 -2.42
C ALA A 89 -1.19 -9.43 -1.55
N LYS A 90 -0.04 -9.74 -2.16
CA LYS A 90 1.22 -9.96 -1.44
C LYS A 90 1.72 -8.67 -0.77
N ILE A 91 1.68 -7.55 -1.49
CA ILE A 91 2.06 -6.23 -0.96
C ILE A 91 1.13 -5.85 0.19
N TYR A 92 -0.19 -5.97 0.02
CA TYR A 92 -1.16 -5.71 1.08
C TYR A 92 -0.90 -6.58 2.32
N ASN A 93 -0.73 -7.90 2.13
CA ASN A 93 -0.47 -8.82 3.23
C ASN A 93 0.84 -8.51 3.96
N LEU A 94 1.88 -8.08 3.23
CA LEU A 94 3.15 -7.65 3.81
C LEU A 94 2.95 -6.42 4.71
N LEU A 95 2.31 -5.38 4.18
CA LEU A 95 2.06 -4.13 4.92
C LEU A 95 1.19 -4.38 6.15
N TYR A 96 0.09 -5.11 5.97
CA TYR A 96 -0.81 -5.49 7.06
C TYR A 96 -0.10 -6.35 8.11
N GLY A 97 0.69 -7.33 7.68
CA GLY A 97 1.51 -8.19 8.55
C GLY A 97 2.57 -7.42 9.33
N ALA A 98 3.02 -6.26 8.82
CA ALA A 98 3.91 -5.35 9.51
C ALA A 98 3.21 -4.40 10.50
N GLY A 99 1.89 -4.52 10.67
CA GLY A 99 1.09 -3.71 11.59
C GLY A 99 0.52 -2.43 10.98
N LEU A 100 0.73 -2.20 9.67
CA LEU A 100 0.12 -1.10 8.93
C LEU A 100 -1.32 -1.50 8.60
N THR A 101 -2.24 -1.22 9.50
CA THR A 101 -3.60 -1.79 9.46
C THR A 101 -4.66 -0.82 8.94
N ASP A 102 -4.35 0.47 8.93
CA ASP A 102 -5.20 1.53 8.39
C ASP A 102 -4.91 1.76 6.91
N ILE A 103 -5.16 0.72 6.12
CA ILE A 103 -4.92 0.71 4.66
C ILE A 103 -6.24 0.95 3.93
N THR A 104 -6.23 1.93 3.04
CA THR A 104 -7.32 2.24 2.10
C THR A 104 -6.85 2.03 0.67
N PHE A 105 -7.80 1.83 -0.24
CA PHE A 105 -7.54 1.75 -1.68
C PHE A 105 -8.31 2.88 -2.36
N GLU A 106 -7.62 3.64 -3.21
CA GLU A 106 -8.30 4.58 -4.08
C GLU A 106 -9.06 3.78 -5.16
N MET A 107 -10.34 4.10 -5.35
CA MET A 107 -11.12 3.55 -6.46
C MET A 107 -10.81 4.37 -7.71
N THR A 108 -10.02 3.81 -8.61
CA THR A 108 -9.84 4.36 -9.96
C THR A 108 -10.85 3.70 -10.91
N GLU A 109 -11.67 4.52 -11.59
CA GLU A 109 -12.70 4.10 -12.56
C GLU A 109 -12.11 3.70 -13.93
#